data_AF-A0A7J6TF35-F1
#
_entry.id   AF-A0A7J6TF35-F1
#
_cell.length_a   1.000
_cell.length_b   1.000
_cell.length_c   1.000
_cell.angle_alpha   90.00
_cell.angle_beta   90.00
_cell.angle_gamma   90.00
#
_symmetry.space_group_name_H-M   'P 1'
#
loop_
_entity.id
_entity.type
_entity.pdbx_description
1 polymer ?
#
loop_
_entity_poly.entity_id
_entity_poly.type
_entity_poly.pdbx_seq_one_letter_code
_entity_poly.pdbx_strand_id
1 'polypeptide(L)'
;MSAVRYFNPVGAHPSGLIGEAPSGYPNNLMPFIQQVGIGRRPHLNVFGNDYDTRDGTGVRDYIHVMDLADAHVKAVTYLLRDDIHGAHIHNLGTGNGSSVLEMVKAFEEASGRKIPYKVVARRPGDLGSV
;
A
#
# COMPACT_ATOMS: atom_id res chain seq x y z
N MET A 1 2.14 -23.37 -12.51
CA MET A 1 1.23 -22.34 -11.94
C MET A 1 2.08 -21.40 -11.08
N SER A 2 1.81 -20.09 -11.09
CA SER A 2 2.42 -19.15 -10.15
C SER A 2 1.33 -18.49 -9.29
N ALA A 3 1.52 -18.52 -7.97
CA ALA A 3 0.68 -17.86 -6.99
C ALA A 3 1.47 -16.70 -6.38
N VAL A 4 1.07 -15.49 -6.73
CA VAL A 4 1.70 -14.25 -6.28
C VAL A 4 0.86 -13.62 -5.17
N ARG A 5 1.44 -13.51 -3.97
CA ARG A 5 0.79 -12.96 -2.77
C ARG A 5 1.23 -11.52 -2.58
N TYR A 6 0.32 -10.59 -2.84
CA TYR A 6 0.62 -9.16 -2.72
C TYR A 6 0.53 -8.71 -1.28
N PHE A 7 1.39 -7.76 -0.92
CA PHE A 7 1.25 -7.01 0.32
C PHE A 7 0.34 -5.80 0.08
N ASN A 8 0.86 -4.56 0.12
CA ASN A 8 0.03 -3.35 -0.02
C ASN A 8 0.49 -2.56 -1.25
N PRO A 9 -0.09 -2.81 -2.44
CA PRO A 9 0.26 -2.07 -3.65
C PRO A 9 -0.16 -0.61 -3.54
N VAL A 10 0.74 0.31 -3.87
CA VAL A 10 0.49 1.76 -3.87
C VAL A 10 1.19 2.43 -5.06
N GLY A 11 0.94 3.72 -5.27
CA GLY A 11 1.53 4.49 -6.36
C GLY A 11 0.68 4.46 -7.62
N ALA A 12 1.30 4.84 -8.74
CA ALA A 12 0.64 5.00 -10.03
C ALA A 12 1.65 4.83 -11.16
N HIS A 13 1.18 4.78 -12.40
CA HIS A 13 2.10 4.82 -13.53
C HIS A 13 2.79 6.20 -13.60
N PRO A 14 4.10 6.28 -13.88
CA PRO A 14 4.87 7.53 -13.81
C PRO A 14 4.40 8.61 -14.81
N SER A 15 3.64 8.25 -15.84
CA SER A 15 3.01 9.23 -16.73
C SER A 15 1.93 10.08 -16.04
N GLY A 16 1.42 9.66 -14.87
CA GLY A 16 0.31 10.31 -14.17
C GLY A 16 -1.06 10.10 -14.83
N LEU A 17 -1.15 9.33 -15.92
CA LEU A 17 -2.39 9.11 -16.66
C LEU A 17 -3.27 7.99 -16.09
N ILE A 18 -2.68 7.03 -15.39
CA ILE A 18 -3.38 5.89 -14.79
C ILE A 18 -2.89 5.66 -13.36
N GLY A 19 -3.83 5.29 -12.48
CA GLY A 19 -3.60 5.03 -11.06
C GLY A 19 -4.87 4.51 -10.39
N GLU A 20 -4.81 4.24 -9.10
CA GLU A 20 -5.97 3.77 -8.34
C GLU A 20 -7.04 4.87 -8.24
N ALA A 21 -8.26 4.57 -8.72
CA ALA A 21 -9.39 5.50 -8.71
C ALA A 21 -10.64 4.83 -8.13
N PRO A 22 -10.68 4.54 -6.82
CA PRO A 22 -11.79 3.80 -6.24
C PRO A 22 -13.08 4.61 -6.31
N SER A 23 -14.18 3.93 -6.68
CA SER A 23 -15.51 4.53 -6.63
C SER A 23 -15.98 4.63 -5.18
N GLY A 24 -16.38 5.83 -4.76
CA GLY A 24 -16.94 6.07 -3.43
C GLY A 24 -15.89 6.28 -2.33
N TYR A 25 -16.13 5.66 -1.16
CA TYR A 25 -15.30 5.80 0.03
C TYR A 25 -14.14 4.79 -0.01
N PRO A 26 -12.86 5.24 -0.06
CA PRO A 26 -11.74 4.30 -0.08
C PRO A 26 -11.62 3.53 1.23
N ASN A 27 -11.38 2.22 1.11
CA ASN A 27 -11.08 1.36 2.26
C ASN A 27 -9.58 1.27 2.56
N ASN A 28 -8.75 1.59 1.57
CA ASN A 28 -7.29 1.52 1.61
C ASN A 28 -6.68 2.87 1.99
N LEU A 29 -5.50 2.83 2.62
CA LEU A 29 -4.83 4.02 3.14
C LEU A 29 -4.48 5.03 2.03
N MET A 30 -3.80 4.58 0.98
CA MET A 30 -3.21 5.49 0.00
C MET A 30 -4.24 6.32 -0.79
N PRO A 31 -5.32 5.74 -1.35
CA PRO A 31 -6.35 6.55 -2.00
C PRO A 31 -7.07 7.48 -1.03
N PHE A 32 -7.15 7.11 0.26
CA PHE A 32 -7.72 7.98 1.26
C PHE A 32 -6.84 9.21 1.50
N ILE A 33 -5.53 9.02 1.70
CA ILE A 33 -4.54 10.09 1.81
C ILE A 33 -4.62 11.01 0.58
N GLN A 34 -4.65 10.43 -0.63
CA GLN A 34 -4.78 11.21 -1.87
C GLN A 34 -6.05 12.06 -1.90
N GLN A 35 -7.20 11.49 -1.52
CA GLN A 35 -8.47 12.24 -1.46
C GLN A 35 -8.45 13.37 -0.42
N VAL A 36 -7.73 13.21 0.70
CA VAL A 36 -7.50 14.31 1.65
C VAL A 36 -6.57 15.37 1.04
N GLY A 37 -5.47 14.96 0.38
CA GLY A 37 -4.50 15.86 -0.23
C GLY A 37 -5.08 16.77 -1.33
N ILE A 38 -6.09 16.28 -2.06
CA ILE A 38 -6.82 17.10 -3.05
C ILE A 38 -8.05 17.84 -2.47
N GLY A 39 -8.27 17.76 -1.15
CA GLY A 39 -9.38 18.44 -0.47
C GLY A 39 -10.75 17.80 -0.65
N ARG A 40 -10.84 16.60 -1.24
CA ARG A 40 -12.10 15.85 -1.36
C ARG A 40 -12.59 15.33 -0.01
N ARG A 41 -11.70 15.22 0.98
CA ARG A 41 -12.00 14.81 2.34
C ARG A 41 -11.33 15.74 3.36
N PRO A 42 -11.98 16.00 4.51
CA PRO A 42 -11.45 16.95 5.49
C PRO A 42 -10.24 16.41 6.26
N HIS A 43 -10.19 15.10 6.53
CA HIS A 43 -9.09 14.46 7.26
C HIS A 43 -9.07 12.95 7.02
N LEU A 44 -7.91 12.34 7.25
CA LEU A 44 -7.71 10.90 7.38
C LEU A 44 -8.18 10.42 8.77
N ASN A 45 -8.70 9.21 8.86
CA ASN A 45 -8.87 8.50 10.14
C ASN A 45 -7.74 7.47 10.29
N VAL A 46 -6.94 7.62 11.34
CA VAL A 46 -5.88 6.68 11.70
C VAL A 46 -6.45 5.71 12.73
N PHE A 47 -6.60 4.45 12.33
CA PHE A 47 -7.25 3.42 13.15
C PHE A 47 -6.28 2.81 14.17
N GLY A 48 -6.29 3.33 15.40
CA GLY A 48 -5.41 2.91 16.48
C GLY A 48 -4.05 3.64 16.49
N ASN A 49 -3.54 3.87 17.69
CA ASN A 49 -2.24 4.48 17.97
C ASN A 49 -1.52 3.78 19.15
N ASP A 50 -1.96 2.58 19.47
CA ASP A 50 -1.58 1.81 20.65
C ASP A 50 -1.15 0.38 20.28
N TYR A 51 -0.81 0.12 19.01
CA TYR A 51 -0.16 -1.11 18.60
C TYR A 51 1.28 -1.18 19.11
N ASP A 52 1.82 -2.38 19.26
CA ASP A 52 3.24 -2.60 19.56
C ASP A 52 4.10 -2.38 18.30
N THR A 53 4.14 -1.11 17.86
CA THR A 53 4.90 -0.63 16.71
C THR A 53 5.60 0.67 17.07
N ARG A 54 6.60 1.07 16.26
CA ARG A 54 7.49 2.21 16.55
C ARG A 54 6.80 3.55 16.80
N ASP A 55 5.59 3.77 16.26
CA ASP A 55 4.81 4.99 16.47
C ASP A 55 3.36 4.70 16.94
N GLY A 56 3.10 3.46 17.34
CA GLY A 56 1.80 2.99 17.78
C GLY A 56 0.77 2.75 16.66
N THR A 57 1.06 3.12 15.40
CA THR A 57 0.13 2.94 14.27
C THR A 57 0.44 1.69 13.47
N GLY A 58 -0.51 1.25 12.64
CA GLY A 58 -0.36 0.04 11.82
C GLY A 58 0.84 0.13 10.87
N VAL A 59 1.66 -0.92 10.83
CA VAL A 59 2.83 -1.06 9.95
C VAL A 59 2.51 -2.07 8.85
N ARG A 60 2.82 -1.72 7.60
CA ARG A 60 2.53 -2.52 6.41
C ARG A 60 3.67 -2.43 5.41
N ASP A 61 3.96 -3.51 4.71
CA ASP A 61 4.86 -3.49 3.55
C ASP A 61 4.12 -2.90 2.33
N TYR A 62 4.57 -1.71 1.90
CA TYR A 62 4.02 -1.00 0.74
C TYR A 62 4.94 -1.17 -0.47
N ILE A 63 4.40 -1.74 -1.55
CA ILE A 63 5.11 -1.99 -2.81
C ILE A 63 4.58 -1.06 -3.90
N HIS A 64 5.47 -0.50 -4.72
CA HIS A 64 5.04 0.32 -5.85
C HIS A 64 4.32 -0.55 -6.90
N VAL A 65 3.18 -0.08 -7.41
CA VAL A 65 2.34 -0.86 -8.33
C VAL A 65 3.06 -1.23 -9.63
N MET A 66 4.04 -0.42 -10.07
CA MET A 66 4.87 -0.74 -11.22
C MET A 66 5.84 -1.90 -10.94
N ASP A 67 6.42 -1.99 -9.74
CA ASP A 67 7.26 -3.14 -9.36
C ASP A 67 6.42 -4.41 -9.30
N LEU A 68 5.18 -4.29 -8.84
CA LEU A 68 4.24 -5.38 -8.83
C LEU A 68 3.89 -5.83 -10.27
N ALA A 69 3.65 -4.90 -11.19
CA ALA A 69 3.41 -5.22 -12.60
C ALA A 69 4.62 -5.92 -13.23
N ASP A 70 5.84 -5.43 -12.98
CA ASP A 70 7.08 -6.05 -13.44
C ASP A 70 7.27 -7.46 -12.87
N ALA A 71 6.91 -7.67 -11.61
CA ALA A 71 6.97 -8.99 -10.98
C ALA A 71 6.03 -10.01 -11.67
N HIS A 72 4.88 -9.58 -12.18
CA HIS A 72 4.00 -10.46 -12.96
C HIS A 72 4.65 -10.87 -14.29
N VAL A 73 5.24 -9.91 -15.01
CA VAL A 73 5.97 -10.20 -16.26
C VAL A 73 7.09 -11.20 -15.99
N LYS A 74 7.87 -10.99 -14.92
CA LYS A 74 8.94 -11.91 -14.52
C LYS A 74 8.41 -13.29 -14.13
N ALA A 75 7.29 -13.38 -13.41
CA ALA A 75 6.68 -14.65 -13.03
C ALA A 75 6.23 -15.45 -14.26
N VAL A 76 5.61 -14.81 -15.25
CA VAL A 76 5.21 -15.46 -16.50
C VAL A 76 6.44 -15.91 -17.28
N THR A 77 7.41 -15.02 -17.49
CA THR A 77 8.67 -15.37 -18.19
C THR A 77 9.41 -16.52 -17.52
N TYR A 78 9.41 -16.57 -16.19
CA TYR A 78 10.00 -17.68 -15.43
C TYR A 78 9.27 -19.00 -15.69
N LEU A 79 7.93 -19.01 -15.68
CA LEU A 79 7.14 -20.20 -15.95
C LEU A 79 7.23 -20.72 -17.39
N LEU A 80 7.60 -19.87 -18.35
CA LEU A 80 7.75 -20.26 -19.76
C LEU A 80 9.05 -21.00 -20.07
N ARG A 81 9.95 -21.13 -19.09
CA ARG A 81 11.19 -21.90 -19.26
C ARG A 81 10.89 -23.40 -19.19
N ASP A 82 11.51 -24.16 -20.09
CA ASP A 82 11.30 -25.62 -20.22
C ASP A 82 11.71 -26.40 -18.96
N ASP A 83 12.62 -25.88 -18.15
CA ASP A 83 13.12 -26.51 -16.92
C ASP A 83 12.25 -26.23 -15.68
N ILE A 84 11.21 -25.40 -15.82
CA ILE A 84 10.37 -24.97 -14.70
C ILE A 84 9.06 -25.75 -14.69
N HIS A 85 8.81 -26.44 -13.57
CA HIS A 85 7.65 -27.31 -13.40
C HIS A 85 7.00 -27.12 -12.03
N GLY A 86 5.69 -27.38 -11.97
CA GLY A 86 4.92 -27.38 -10.73
C GLY A 86 4.32 -26.02 -10.35
N ALA A 87 4.07 -25.86 -9.05
CA ALA A 87 3.48 -24.66 -8.47
C ALA A 87 4.54 -23.83 -7.75
N HIS A 88 4.63 -22.55 -8.08
CA HIS A 88 5.55 -21.61 -7.47
C HIS A 88 4.78 -20.54 -6.71
N ILE A 89 5.19 -20.27 -5.47
CA ILE A 89 4.51 -19.33 -4.58
C ILE A 89 5.50 -18.22 -4.24
N HIS A 90 5.10 -16.97 -4.50
CA HIS A 90 5.94 -15.79 -4.27
C HIS A 90 5.22 -14.76 -3.44
N ASN A 91 5.91 -14.21 -2.44
CA ASN A 91 5.50 -13.00 -1.75
C ASN A 91 6.04 -11.80 -2.52
N LEU A 92 5.17 -10.86 -2.88
CA LEU A 92 5.53 -9.64 -3.60
C LEU A 92 5.36 -8.43 -2.67
N GLY A 93 6.47 -8.04 -2.07
CA GLY A 93 6.62 -6.92 -1.14
C GLY A 93 8.05 -6.40 -1.18
N THR A 94 8.32 -5.32 -0.45
CA THR A 94 9.65 -4.71 -0.35
C THR A 94 10.49 -5.32 0.78
N GLY A 95 9.86 -6.04 1.71
CA GLY A 95 10.46 -6.51 2.95
C GLY A 95 10.62 -5.41 4.02
N ASN A 96 10.20 -4.18 3.72
CA ASN A 96 10.31 -3.04 4.62
C ASN A 96 8.91 -2.52 4.95
N GLY A 97 8.54 -2.60 6.23
CA GLY A 97 7.25 -2.09 6.70
C GLY A 97 7.30 -0.59 6.99
N SER A 98 6.31 0.16 6.51
CA SER A 98 6.09 1.58 6.88
C SER A 98 4.84 1.72 7.74
N SER A 99 4.85 2.63 8.71
CA SER A 99 3.69 2.93 9.55
C SER A 99 2.68 3.81 8.81
N VAL A 100 1.46 3.94 9.34
CA VAL A 100 0.46 4.87 8.79
C VAL A 100 0.99 6.31 8.78
N LEU A 101 1.63 6.76 9.88
CA LEU A 101 2.12 8.13 9.98
C LEU A 101 3.34 8.39 9.10
N GLU A 102 4.19 7.39 8.88
CA GLU A 102 5.29 7.50 7.91
C GLU A 102 4.75 7.66 6.49
N MET A 103 3.70 6.92 6.11
CA MET A 103 3.07 7.09 4.80
C MET A 103 2.42 8.47 4.64
N VAL A 104 1.78 8.98 5.71
CA VAL A 104 1.25 10.35 5.73
C VAL A 104 2.38 11.35 5.51
N LYS A 105 3.47 11.24 6.28
CA LYS A 105 4.63 12.13 6.18
C LYS A 105 5.26 12.09 4.78
N ALA A 106 5.49 10.90 4.23
CA ALA A 106 6.05 10.73 2.89
C ALA A 106 5.17 11.36 1.82
N PHE A 107 3.84 11.26 1.96
CA PHE A 107 2.91 11.92 1.04
C PHE A 107 2.93 13.45 1.19
N GLU A 108 2.98 13.98 2.42
CA GLU A 108 3.12 15.43 2.64
C GLU A 108 4.39 15.98 1.99
N GLU A 109 5.51 15.29 2.15
CA GLU A 109 6.81 15.65 1.55
C GLU A 109 6.75 15.62 0.03
N ALA A 110 6.20 14.55 -0.56
CA ALA A 110 6.12 14.41 -2.01
C ALA A 110 5.13 15.37 -2.68
N SER A 111 4.02 15.68 -2.02
CA SER A 111 2.94 16.51 -2.58
C SER A 111 3.04 18.00 -2.23
N GLY A 112 3.79 18.35 -1.18
CA GLY A 112 3.76 19.69 -0.58
C GLY A 112 2.42 20.06 0.06
N ARG A 113 1.51 19.09 0.25
CA ARG A 113 0.18 19.29 0.84
C ARG A 113 0.16 18.73 2.25
N LYS A 114 -0.51 19.44 3.17
CA LYS A 114 -0.82 18.91 4.49
C LYS A 114 -1.94 17.88 4.43
N ILE A 115 -1.81 16.83 5.23
CA ILE A 115 -2.78 15.75 5.36
C ILE A 115 -3.27 15.73 6.81
N PRO A 116 -4.35 16.48 7.12
CA PRO A 116 -4.98 16.41 8.42
C PRO A 116 -5.43 14.99 8.73
N TYR A 117 -5.23 14.53 9.96
CA TYR A 117 -5.71 13.22 10.40
C TYR A 117 -6.25 13.29 11.82
N LYS A 118 -7.07 12.29 12.17
CA LYS A 118 -7.54 12.04 13.54
C LYS A 118 -7.28 10.59 13.89
N VAL A 119 -6.76 10.35 15.08
CA VAL A 119 -6.69 9.01 15.63
C VAL A 119 -8.09 8.61 16.09
N VAL A 120 -8.51 7.41 15.70
CA VAL A 120 -9.79 6.79 16.09
C VAL A 120 -9.53 5.39 16.63
N ALA A 121 -10.57 4.72 17.14
CA ALA A 121 -10.46 3.35 17.61
C ALA A 121 -9.89 2.41 16.53
N ARG A 122 -9.25 1.31 16.97
CA ARG A 122 -8.77 0.26 16.07
C ARG A 122 -9.92 -0.28 15.23
N ARG A 123 -9.66 -0.51 13.95
CA ARG A 123 -10.61 -1.19 13.07
C ARG A 123 -10.56 -2.69 13.38
N PRO A 124 -11.71 -3.36 13.64
CA PRO A 124 -11.73 -4.78 13.96
C PRO A 124 -11.03 -5.61 12.87
N GLY A 125 -10.14 -6.52 13.30
CA GLY A 125 -9.36 -7.37 12.40
C GLY A 125 -8.00 -6.78 11.96
N ASP A 126 -7.72 -5.50 12.21
CA ASP A 126 -6.40 -4.94 11.91
C ASP A 126 -5.35 -5.41 12.94
N LEU A 127 -4.21 -5.86 12.42
CA LEU A 127 -3.01 -6.20 13.18
C LEU A 127 -2.04 -5.02 13.23
N GLY A 128 -1.21 -4.97 14.29
CA GLY A 128 -0.20 -3.92 14.47
C GLY A 128 0.84 -3.91 13.35
N SER A 129 1.40 -5.07 13.02
CA SER A 129 2.34 -5.23 11.89
C SER A 129 2.00 -6.49 11.12
N VAL A 130 2.11 -6.44 9.79
CA VAL A 130 2.03 -7.57 8.86
C VAL A 130 2.98 -7.40 7.69
#